data_AF-A0A420J5Q3-F1
#
_entry.id   AF-A0A420J5Q3-F1
#
_cell.length_a   1.000
_cell.length_b   1.000
_cell.length_c   1.000
_cell.angle_alpha   90.00
_cell.angle_beta   90.00
_cell.angle_gamma   90.00
#
_symmetry.space_group_name_H-M   'P 1'
#
loop_
_entity.id
_entity.type
_entity.pdbx_description
1 polymer ?
#
loop_
_entity_poly.entity_id
_entity_poly.type
_entity_poly.pdbx_seq_one_letter_code
_entity_poly.pdbx_strand_id
1 'polypeptide(L)'
;MDALDETPEVICKLQSSLEQYIKPRKTISQIRRILRLHLHAYLQDANHNLVNRPLLLPTLTQNLEGSLHDVKGLSREYLRCVHFNTKARNEYLQLSNEQLVNHNNDNLDSAHSNPDNNDESSPCTDSFVDLVRKKHRYERLNVIHRYIEELALKPAASDDYLDLKVTLKEAADLPQVPNEVMLSSSIDKDSALAKLEILTSHLEKSVFRAKKILKREQKLLSDLKAELPISSFSQNAHSSALEVTRNELISWIESELVQTDCAPNDVTEATPCDTNYQTQVIPDVNSSIESLGKLYSKYVDARKLLLVLAKDEIMSPIAGNSDDQEKIKPVDQLATNSNTLGVIQPYLSELISLSGSQKAFIQLKVHLATSLTKEVESSNQDFDRLAQESHLLASHPIPTFDSERKKADRWISFAEETPSLEKQDSSRHAKQWIYAAQSADNIDREVVLQNLEKVNLSLAEIQRNITKLDLLFGKNKGDQGSYRRRSVWNYFIENTNYFKAEICDNV
;
A
#
# COMPACT_ATOMS: atom_id res chain seq x y z
N MET A 1 -19.83 58.52 12.54
CA MET A 1 -18.71 57.56 12.56
C MET A 1 -19.35 56.19 12.63
N ASP A 2 -19.80 55.70 11.49
CA ASP A 2 -20.50 54.41 11.37
C ASP A 2 -19.75 53.58 10.34
N ALA A 3 -18.88 52.70 10.82
CA ALA A 3 -18.23 51.67 10.03
C ALA A 3 -17.58 50.68 10.99
N LEU A 4 -18.35 49.70 11.50
CA LEU A 4 -17.88 48.46 12.13
C LEU A 4 -19.11 47.62 12.49
N ASP A 5 -19.59 46.79 11.55
CA ASP A 5 -20.21 45.48 11.84
C ASP A 5 -20.76 44.84 10.55
N GLU A 6 -19.86 44.38 9.69
CA GLU A 6 -20.20 43.34 8.71
C GLU A 6 -19.25 42.17 8.93
N THR A 7 -19.58 41.34 9.92
CA THR A 7 -18.93 40.02 10.01
C THR A 7 -19.50 39.15 8.87
N PRO A 8 -18.64 38.41 8.15
CA PRO A 8 -19.06 37.65 6.98
C PRO A 8 -20.11 36.60 7.37
N GLU A 9 -21.16 36.47 6.57
CA GLU A 9 -22.32 35.59 6.77
C GLU A 9 -21.95 34.13 7.10
N VAL A 10 -20.76 33.70 6.66
CA VAL A 10 -20.14 32.40 6.96
C VAL A 10 -19.82 32.24 8.46
N ILE A 11 -19.31 33.30 9.11
CA ILE A 11 -19.02 33.31 10.55
C ILE A 11 -20.32 33.28 11.35
N CYS A 12 -21.38 33.96 10.90
CA CYS A 12 -22.69 33.89 11.55
C CYS A 12 -23.29 32.48 11.47
N LYS A 13 -23.20 31.80 10.31
CA LYS A 13 -23.66 30.40 10.16
C LYS A 13 -22.85 29.42 11.00
N LEU A 14 -21.53 29.62 11.08
CA LEU A 14 -20.63 28.82 11.91
C LEU A 14 -20.83 29.09 13.41
N GLN A 15 -21.10 30.33 13.80
CA GLN A 15 -21.45 30.68 15.16
C GLN A 15 -22.82 30.10 15.56
N SER A 16 -23.80 30.13 14.66
CA SER A 16 -25.13 29.53 14.89
C SER A 16 -25.05 28.00 15.07
N SER A 17 -24.20 27.32 14.31
CA SER A 17 -24.01 25.87 14.45
C SER A 17 -23.22 25.52 15.72
N LEU A 18 -22.24 26.35 16.09
CA LEU A 18 -21.43 26.16 17.29
C LEU A 18 -22.15 26.62 18.58
N GLU A 19 -23.09 27.56 18.54
CA GLU A 19 -23.86 28.01 19.70
C GLU A 19 -24.67 26.89 20.35
N GLN A 20 -25.08 25.88 19.58
CA GLN A 20 -25.71 24.67 20.14
C GLN A 20 -24.75 23.85 21.02
N TYR A 21 -23.44 23.97 20.80
CA TYR A 21 -22.40 23.22 21.50
C TYR A 21 -21.59 24.10 22.48
N ILE A 22 -21.55 25.42 22.28
CA ILE A 22 -20.86 26.40 23.13
C ILE A 22 -21.81 26.85 24.22
N LYS A 23 -21.70 26.21 25.39
CA LYS A 23 -22.49 26.56 26.56
C LYS A 23 -21.86 27.72 27.36
N PRO A 24 -22.64 28.67 27.90
CA PRO A 24 -22.10 29.78 28.69
C PRO A 24 -21.44 29.26 29.97
N ARG A 25 -20.35 29.91 30.42
CA ARG A 25 -19.51 29.48 31.56
C ARG A 25 -20.30 29.16 32.83
N LYS A 26 -21.42 29.86 33.08
CA LYS A 26 -22.33 29.61 34.21
C LYS A 26 -23.00 28.23 34.14
N THR A 27 -23.50 27.85 32.97
CA THR A 27 -24.12 26.53 32.75
C THR A 27 -23.08 25.41 32.80
N ILE A 28 -21.85 25.64 32.33
CA ILE A 28 -20.76 24.66 32.45
C ILE A 28 -20.41 24.44 33.93
N SER A 29 -20.31 25.50 34.73
CA SER A 29 -20.08 25.39 36.17
C SER A 29 -21.21 24.64 36.87
N GLN A 30 -22.46 24.85 36.47
CA GLN A 30 -23.61 24.13 37.00
C GLN A 30 -23.60 22.65 36.62
N ILE A 31 -23.30 22.32 35.35
CA ILE A 31 -23.13 20.94 34.87
C ILE A 31 -21.98 20.25 35.61
N ARG A 32 -20.83 20.92 35.79
CA ARG A 32 -19.71 20.39 36.58
C ARG A 32 -20.09 20.15 38.03
N ARG A 33 -20.89 21.02 38.64
CA ARG A 33 -21.41 20.83 40.00
C ARG A 33 -22.34 19.62 40.08
N ILE A 34 -23.27 19.48 39.14
CA ILE A 34 -24.20 18.34 39.07
C ILE A 34 -23.42 17.03 38.84
N LEU A 35 -22.48 17.00 37.90
CA LEU A 35 -21.62 15.84 37.66
C LEU A 35 -20.78 15.48 38.87
N ARG A 36 -20.21 16.48 39.58
CA ARG A 36 -19.49 16.22 40.83
C ARG A 36 -20.39 15.61 41.90
N LEU A 37 -21.61 16.12 42.06
CA LEU A 37 -22.56 15.56 43.02
C LEU A 37 -23.00 14.14 42.63
N HIS A 38 -23.24 13.89 41.33
CA HIS A 38 -23.60 12.57 40.82
C HIS A 38 -22.44 11.56 40.98
N LEU A 39 -21.21 11.95 40.66
CA LEU A 39 -20.02 11.13 40.90
C LEU A 39 -19.83 10.87 42.40
N HIS A 40 -20.02 11.89 43.24
CA HIS A 40 -19.92 11.72 44.69
C HIS A 40 -20.99 10.77 45.24
N ALA A 41 -22.22 10.84 44.74
CA ALA A 41 -23.29 9.90 45.09
C ALA A 41 -22.94 8.48 44.64
N TYR A 42 -22.48 8.29 43.40
CA TYR A 42 -22.04 6.99 42.89
C TYR A 42 -20.84 6.41 43.65
N LEU A 43 -19.91 7.25 44.11
CA LEU A 43 -18.77 6.83 44.93
C LEU A 43 -19.16 6.46 46.36
N GLN A 44 -20.30 6.96 46.85
CA GLN A 44 -20.83 6.63 48.18
C GLN A 44 -21.74 5.40 48.17
N ASP A 45 -22.53 5.20 47.11
CA ASP A 45 -23.48 4.08 46.99
C ASP A 45 -22.78 2.78 46.53
N ALA A 46 -21.72 2.90 45.72
CA ALA A 46 -20.88 1.77 45.39
C ALA A 46 -19.88 1.51 46.53
N ASN A 47 -20.21 0.52 47.38
CA ASN A 47 -19.27 -0.12 48.30
C ASN A 47 -17.85 -0.16 47.69
N HIS A 48 -16.84 0.24 48.48
CA HIS A 48 -15.42 0.53 48.22
C HIS A 48 -14.62 -0.23 47.14
N ASN A 49 -15.21 -1.20 46.46
CA ASN A 49 -14.65 -2.03 45.39
C ASN A 49 -14.54 -1.30 44.03
N LEU A 50 -15.32 -0.24 43.80
CA LEU A 50 -15.29 0.51 42.53
C LEU A 50 -14.25 1.64 42.51
N VAL A 51 -13.87 2.15 43.67
CA VAL A 51 -12.92 3.27 43.80
C VAL A 51 -11.48 2.87 43.46
N ASN A 52 -11.15 1.58 43.60
CA ASN A 52 -9.82 1.04 43.32
C ASN A 52 -9.69 0.40 41.93
N ARG A 53 -10.70 0.58 41.05
CA ARG A 53 -10.66 0.02 39.71
C ARG A 53 -10.02 1.02 38.74
N PRO A 54 -8.86 0.68 38.11
CA PRO A 54 -8.32 1.52 37.07
C PRO A 54 -9.29 1.54 35.88
N LEU A 55 -9.67 2.73 35.42
CA LEU A 55 -10.54 3.00 34.26
C LEU A 55 -10.00 2.44 32.92
N LEU A 56 -8.84 1.78 32.95
CA LEU A 56 -8.08 1.29 31.80
C LEU A 56 -8.37 -0.18 31.45
N LEU A 57 -9.11 -0.94 32.28
CA LEU A 57 -9.51 -2.32 31.94
C LEU A 57 -11.00 -2.41 31.56
N PRO A 58 -11.32 -2.79 30.31
CA PRO A 58 -12.68 -2.86 29.79
C PRO A 58 -13.40 -4.14 30.20
N THR A 59 -13.50 -4.43 31.50
CA THR A 59 -14.45 -5.46 31.99
C THR A 59 -15.78 -4.78 32.36
N LEU A 60 -16.53 -4.38 31.34
CA LEU A 60 -17.86 -3.79 31.48
C LEU A 60 -18.88 -4.90 31.83
N THR A 61 -18.70 -5.57 32.97
CA THR A 61 -19.62 -6.62 33.46
C THR A 61 -20.51 -6.13 34.59
N GLN A 62 -20.50 -4.84 34.92
CA GLN A 62 -21.45 -4.31 35.89
C GLN A 62 -22.78 -3.98 35.23
N ASN A 63 -23.81 -4.63 35.76
CA ASN A 63 -25.22 -4.44 35.46
C ASN A 63 -25.59 -2.95 35.49
N LEU A 64 -25.62 -2.33 34.31
CA LEU A 64 -26.15 -0.98 34.05
C LEU A 64 -27.69 -0.92 34.20
N GLU A 65 -28.31 -2.02 34.66
CA GLU A 65 -29.76 -2.18 34.86
C GLU A 65 -30.36 -1.07 35.75
N GLY A 66 -29.62 -0.60 36.76
CA GLY A 66 -30.14 0.35 37.75
C GLY A 66 -30.16 1.83 37.31
N SER A 67 -29.37 2.21 36.31
CA SER A 67 -29.13 3.63 35.97
C SER A 67 -29.97 4.14 34.78
N LEU A 68 -30.70 3.27 34.09
CA LEU A 68 -31.30 3.59 32.80
C LEU A 68 -32.55 4.50 32.89
N HIS A 69 -33.09 4.70 34.08
CA HIS A 69 -34.35 5.40 34.29
C HIS A 69 -34.23 6.93 34.44
N ASP A 70 -33.04 7.46 34.77
CA ASP A 70 -32.86 8.90 35.04
C ASP A 70 -32.17 9.68 33.91
N VAL A 71 -31.65 8.96 32.90
CA VAL A 71 -30.93 9.58 31.78
C VAL A 71 -31.88 9.80 30.59
N LYS A 72 -32.15 11.06 30.23
CA LYS A 72 -33.00 11.45 29.09
C LYS A 72 -32.15 11.95 27.91
N GLY A 73 -32.60 11.66 26.68
CA GLY A 73 -32.00 12.15 25.43
C GLY A 73 -30.97 11.21 24.79
N LEU A 74 -30.04 11.75 24.01
CA LEU A 74 -29.03 11.03 23.23
C LEU A 74 -28.17 10.06 24.07
N SER A 75 -27.89 10.41 25.32
CA SER A 75 -27.17 9.56 26.27
C SER A 75 -27.94 8.27 26.60
N ARG A 76 -29.28 8.29 26.62
CA ARG A 76 -30.10 7.08 26.79
C ARG A 76 -30.00 6.16 25.59
N GLU A 77 -30.01 6.74 24.39
CA GLU A 77 -29.88 5.98 23.14
C GLU A 77 -28.49 5.38 23.01
N TYR A 78 -27.44 6.13 23.37
CA TYR A 78 -26.08 5.61 23.49
C TYR A 78 -25.99 4.43 24.48
N LEU A 79 -26.52 4.58 25.69
CA LEU A 79 -26.53 3.49 26.68
C LEU A 79 -27.33 2.27 26.20
N ARG A 80 -28.44 2.47 25.50
CA ARG A 80 -29.20 1.40 24.86
C ARG A 80 -28.37 0.69 23.79
N CYS A 81 -27.66 1.43 22.93
CA CYS A 81 -26.78 0.85 21.91
C CYS A 81 -25.61 0.08 22.53
N VAL A 82 -25.01 0.62 23.60
CA VAL A 82 -23.96 -0.08 24.36
C VAL A 82 -24.50 -1.38 24.95
N HIS A 83 -25.69 -1.35 25.55
CA HIS A 83 -26.34 -2.54 26.09
C HIS A 83 -26.60 -3.61 25.01
N PHE A 84 -27.12 -3.21 23.84
CA PHE A 84 -27.28 -4.14 22.72
C PHE A 84 -25.94 -4.68 22.21
N ASN A 85 -24.89 -3.85 22.18
CA ASN A 85 -23.56 -4.29 21.78
C ASN A 85 -22.97 -5.32 22.77
N THR A 86 -23.09 -5.06 24.07
CA THR A 86 -22.63 -6.01 25.09
C THR A 86 -23.42 -7.31 25.04
N LYS A 87 -24.75 -7.24 24.84
CA LYS A 87 -25.60 -8.41 24.66
C LYS A 87 -25.16 -9.22 23.43
N ALA A 88 -25.00 -8.57 22.28
CA ALA A 88 -24.58 -9.24 21.04
C ALA A 88 -23.18 -9.87 21.17
N ARG A 89 -22.25 -9.22 21.88
CA ARG A 89 -20.92 -9.78 22.17
C ARG A 89 -21.01 -11.03 23.04
N ASN A 90 -21.84 -10.99 24.08
CA ASN A 90 -22.02 -12.14 24.97
C ASN A 90 -22.67 -13.31 24.23
N GLU A 91 -23.69 -13.04 23.40
CA GLU A 91 -24.31 -14.06 22.54
C GLU A 91 -23.31 -14.65 21.54
N TYR A 92 -22.47 -13.81 20.91
CA TYR A 92 -21.42 -14.29 20.02
C TYR A 92 -20.40 -15.19 20.75
N LEU A 93 -19.94 -14.78 21.93
CA LEU A 93 -19.01 -15.58 22.73
C LEU A 93 -19.66 -16.90 23.17
N GLN A 94 -20.94 -16.88 23.55
CA GLN A 94 -21.69 -18.08 23.88
C GLN A 94 -21.77 -19.03 22.68
N LEU A 95 -22.19 -18.53 21.51
CA LEU A 95 -22.27 -19.34 20.29
C LEU A 95 -20.90 -19.86 19.84
N SER A 96 -19.85 -19.05 19.94
CA SER A 96 -18.48 -19.47 19.63
C SER A 96 -18.01 -20.58 20.57
N ASN A 97 -18.35 -20.52 21.85
CA ASN A 97 -18.00 -21.56 22.82
C ASN A 97 -18.84 -22.82 22.59
N GLU A 98 -20.14 -22.69 22.28
CA GLU A 98 -20.99 -23.82 21.91
C GLU A 98 -20.46 -24.52 20.64
N GLN A 99 -19.98 -23.78 19.65
CA GLN A 99 -19.33 -24.35 18.46
C GLN A 99 -18.05 -25.11 18.81
N LEU A 100 -17.20 -24.57 19.69
CA LEU A 100 -15.98 -25.27 20.14
C LEU A 100 -16.30 -26.53 20.95
N VAL A 101 -17.32 -26.48 21.81
CA VAL A 101 -17.75 -27.63 22.61
C VAL A 101 -18.39 -28.70 21.73
N ASN A 102 -19.25 -28.33 20.78
CA ASN A 102 -19.86 -29.26 19.85
C ASN A 102 -18.81 -29.90 18.93
N HIS A 103 -17.84 -29.13 18.41
CA HIS A 103 -16.73 -29.69 17.63
C HIS A 103 -15.86 -30.66 18.44
N ASN A 104 -15.67 -30.41 19.73
CA ASN A 104 -14.91 -31.30 20.60
C ASN A 104 -15.69 -32.56 21.00
N ASN A 105 -17.03 -32.47 21.13
CA ASN A 105 -17.90 -33.62 21.42
C ASN A 105 -18.11 -34.50 20.19
N ASP A 106 -18.29 -33.91 19.00
CA ASP A 106 -18.39 -34.65 17.73
C ASP A 106 -17.09 -35.42 17.42
N ASN A 107 -15.93 -34.89 17.85
CA ASN A 107 -14.64 -35.58 17.75
C ASN A 107 -14.48 -36.74 18.75
N LEU A 108 -15.23 -36.78 19.85
CA LEU A 108 -15.16 -37.86 20.85
C LEU A 108 -16.11 -39.01 20.51
N ASP A 109 -17.29 -38.69 19.94
CA ASP A 109 -18.25 -39.70 19.47
C ASP A 109 -17.90 -40.26 18.08
N SER A 110 -17.04 -39.59 17.30
CA SER A 110 -16.53 -40.06 16.00
C SER A 110 -15.24 -40.90 16.07
N ALA A 111 -14.76 -41.27 17.26
CA ALA A 111 -13.55 -42.09 17.41
C ALA A 111 -13.78 -43.62 17.30
N HIS A 112 -15.03 -44.08 17.08
CA HIS A 112 -15.38 -45.50 16.99
C HIS A 112 -15.99 -45.98 15.67
N SER A 113 -15.95 -45.17 14.61
CA SER A 113 -16.29 -45.64 13.26
C SER A 113 -15.04 -45.73 12.38
N ASN A 114 -14.76 -46.95 11.93
CA ASN A 114 -13.70 -47.31 10.97
C ASN A 114 -13.63 -46.32 9.77
N PRO A 115 -12.43 -46.02 9.25
CA PRO A 115 -12.27 -45.26 8.03
C PRO A 115 -12.39 -46.22 6.84
N ASP A 116 -13.62 -46.55 6.45
CA ASP A 116 -13.86 -47.20 5.18
C ASP A 116 -15.18 -46.71 4.59
N ASN A 117 -15.07 -45.98 3.49
CA ASN A 117 -16.13 -45.55 2.58
C ASN A 117 -17.11 -44.47 3.11
N ASN A 118 -16.90 -43.23 2.67
CA ASN A 118 -17.85 -42.54 1.78
C ASN A 118 -17.37 -41.10 1.48
N ASP A 119 -16.95 -40.88 0.23
CA ASP A 119 -16.91 -39.58 -0.44
C ASP A 119 -18.34 -39.04 -0.66
N GLU A 120 -19.07 -38.79 0.42
CA GLU A 120 -20.32 -38.01 0.40
C GLU A 120 -20.30 -37.04 1.58
N SER A 121 -19.34 -36.12 1.57
CA SER A 121 -19.48 -34.87 2.31
C SER A 121 -20.67 -34.10 1.75
N SER A 122 -21.86 -34.37 2.30
CA SER A 122 -23.05 -33.52 2.36
C SER A 122 -23.18 -32.46 1.25
N PRO A 123 -23.74 -32.79 0.06
CA PRO A 123 -23.99 -31.82 -1.02
C PRO A 123 -24.83 -30.60 -0.58
N CYS A 124 -25.49 -30.69 0.57
CA CYS A 124 -26.25 -29.61 1.20
C CYS A 124 -25.36 -28.46 1.72
N THR A 125 -24.18 -28.73 2.28
CA THR A 125 -23.28 -27.68 2.79
C THR A 125 -22.57 -26.98 1.65
N ASP A 126 -22.13 -27.73 0.63
CA ASP A 126 -21.50 -27.16 -0.57
C ASP A 126 -22.50 -26.33 -1.39
N SER A 127 -23.74 -26.81 -1.53
CA SER A 127 -24.83 -26.05 -2.15
C SER A 127 -25.13 -24.75 -1.39
N PHE A 128 -25.12 -24.79 -0.05
CA PHE A 128 -25.32 -23.61 0.78
C PHE A 128 -24.18 -22.59 0.62
N VAL A 129 -22.92 -23.05 0.64
CA VAL A 129 -21.75 -22.19 0.42
C VAL A 129 -21.79 -21.54 -0.95
N ASP A 130 -22.17 -22.28 -1.99
CA ASP A 130 -22.32 -21.72 -3.34
C ASP A 130 -23.47 -20.73 -3.45
N LEU A 131 -24.58 -20.93 -2.73
CA LEU A 131 -25.68 -19.98 -2.66
C LEU A 131 -25.25 -18.68 -1.95
N VAL A 132 -24.51 -18.77 -0.84
CA VAL A 132 -23.94 -17.61 -0.15
C VAL A 132 -22.95 -16.86 -1.05
N ARG A 133 -22.09 -17.58 -1.77
CA ARG A 133 -21.15 -17.01 -2.73
C ARG A 133 -21.87 -16.27 -3.85
N LYS A 134 -22.95 -16.84 -4.39
CA LYS A 134 -23.80 -16.20 -5.40
C LYS A 134 -24.50 -14.95 -4.86
N LYS A 135 -25.03 -15.01 -3.64
CA LYS A 135 -25.65 -13.85 -2.98
C LYS A 135 -24.65 -12.71 -2.79
N HIS A 136 -23.43 -13.01 -2.35
CA HIS A 136 -22.39 -12.00 -2.18
C HIS A 136 -21.97 -11.36 -3.52
N ARG A 137 -21.86 -12.15 -4.59
CA ARG A 137 -21.61 -11.63 -5.95
C ARG A 137 -22.74 -10.71 -6.42
N TYR A 138 -23.99 -11.09 -6.17
CA TYR A 138 -25.16 -10.27 -6.52
C TYR A 138 -25.17 -8.94 -5.76
N GLU A 139 -24.91 -8.96 -4.45
CA GLU A 139 -24.82 -7.74 -3.63
C GLU A 139 -23.72 -6.80 -4.15
N ARG A 140 -22.53 -7.34 -4.47
CA ARG A 140 -21.44 -6.55 -5.05
C ARG A 140 -21.82 -5.94 -6.40
N LEU A 141 -22.50 -6.70 -7.26
CA LEU A 141 -22.96 -6.20 -8.55
C LEU A 141 -24.03 -5.12 -8.38
N ASN A 142 -24.96 -5.31 -7.44
CA ASN A 142 -25.99 -4.31 -7.14
C ASN A 142 -25.38 -3.00 -6.62
N VAL A 143 -24.34 -3.08 -5.79
CA VAL A 143 -23.59 -1.90 -5.33
C VAL A 143 -22.93 -1.18 -6.51
N ILE A 144 -22.25 -1.92 -7.40
CA ILE A 144 -21.64 -1.34 -8.60
C ILE A 144 -22.70 -0.70 -9.50
N HIS A 145 -23.82 -1.39 -9.73
CA HIS A 145 -24.93 -0.89 -10.53
C HIS A 145 -25.50 0.42 -9.95
N ARG A 146 -25.76 0.45 -8.65
CA ARG A 146 -26.17 1.68 -7.95
C ARG A 146 -25.15 2.82 -8.12
N TYR A 147 -23.86 2.53 -8.00
CA TYR A 147 -22.84 3.58 -8.22
C TYR A 147 -22.78 4.03 -9.68
N ILE A 148 -23.01 3.15 -10.64
CA ILE A 148 -23.11 3.52 -12.06
C ILE A 148 -24.35 4.40 -12.28
N GLU A 149 -25.49 4.07 -11.69
CA GLU A 149 -26.70 4.91 -11.73
C GLU A 149 -26.46 6.27 -11.06
N GLU A 150 -25.85 6.30 -9.87
CA GLU A 150 -25.48 7.53 -9.18
C GLU A 150 -24.48 8.37 -9.99
N LEU A 151 -23.55 7.73 -10.70
CA LEU A 151 -22.61 8.41 -11.60
C LEU A 151 -23.33 8.94 -12.84
N ALA A 152 -24.28 8.19 -13.42
CA ALA A 152 -25.07 8.63 -14.56
C ALA A 152 -25.99 9.82 -14.23
N LEU A 153 -26.44 9.93 -12.97
CA LEU A 153 -27.20 11.08 -12.47
C LEU A 153 -26.33 12.32 -12.21
N LYS A 154 -24.99 12.18 -12.18
CA LYS A 154 -24.11 13.35 -12.02
C LYS A 154 -23.99 14.09 -13.35
N PRO A 155 -24.06 15.44 -13.33
CA PRO A 155 -23.97 16.25 -14.55
C PRO A 155 -22.65 16.01 -15.31
N ALA A 156 -21.57 15.65 -14.59
CA ALA A 156 -20.26 15.34 -15.17
C ALA A 156 -20.22 14.08 -16.06
N ALA A 157 -21.24 13.22 -16.02
CA ALA A 157 -21.36 12.03 -16.86
C ALA A 157 -22.32 12.21 -18.06
N SER A 158 -22.95 13.39 -18.19
CA SER A 158 -23.72 13.73 -19.40
C SER A 158 -22.75 14.05 -20.54
N ASP A 159 -23.03 13.53 -21.75
CA ASP A 159 -22.23 13.76 -22.95
C ASP A 159 -22.06 15.27 -23.26
N ASP A 160 -23.01 16.10 -22.81
CA ASP A 160 -23.02 17.55 -22.96
C ASP A 160 -22.08 18.30 -21.99
N TYR A 161 -21.62 17.68 -20.89
CA TYR A 161 -20.77 18.36 -19.90
C TYR A 161 -19.35 18.63 -20.42
N LEU A 162 -18.88 17.84 -21.39
CA LEU A 162 -17.61 18.05 -22.07
C LEU A 162 -17.76 18.94 -23.32
N ASP A 163 -18.97 19.36 -23.69
CA ASP A 163 -19.15 20.32 -24.78
C ASP A 163 -18.74 21.73 -24.29
N LEU A 164 -17.51 22.12 -24.67
CA LEU A 164 -16.95 23.45 -24.39
C LEU A 164 -17.91 24.58 -24.80
N LYS A 165 -18.81 24.35 -25.77
CA LYS A 165 -19.74 25.38 -26.25
C LYS A 165 -20.88 25.68 -25.28
N VAL A 166 -21.23 24.73 -24.39
CA VAL A 166 -22.28 24.91 -23.38
C VAL A 166 -21.67 25.50 -22.10
N THR A 167 -20.49 25.03 -21.69
CA THR A 167 -19.76 25.56 -20.51
C THR A 167 -19.20 26.97 -20.72
N LEU A 168 -18.81 27.35 -21.95
CA LEU A 168 -18.41 28.73 -22.28
C LEU A 168 -19.58 29.73 -22.34
N LYS A 169 -20.83 29.27 -22.42
CA LYS A 169 -21.99 30.17 -22.36
C LYS A 169 -22.30 30.62 -20.94
N GLU A 170 -22.09 29.76 -19.93
CA GLU A 170 -22.16 30.17 -18.51
C GLU A 170 -20.96 31.04 -18.09
N ALA A 171 -19.80 30.86 -18.72
CA ALA A 171 -18.63 31.71 -18.48
C ALA A 171 -18.71 33.10 -19.15
N ALA A 172 -19.71 33.35 -20.01
CA ALA A 172 -19.90 34.63 -20.69
C ALA A 172 -20.48 35.74 -19.78
N ASP A 173 -20.96 35.38 -18.59
CA ASP A 173 -21.55 36.32 -17.62
C ASP A 173 -20.57 36.81 -16.53
N LEU A 174 -19.28 36.47 -16.62
CA LEU A 174 -18.24 37.02 -15.73
C LEU A 174 -17.63 38.32 -16.30
N PRO A 175 -17.33 39.32 -15.44
CA PRO A 175 -16.69 40.54 -15.88
C PRO A 175 -15.29 40.25 -16.45
N GLN A 176 -15.01 40.75 -17.66
CA GLN A 176 -13.71 40.65 -18.32
C GLN A 176 -12.60 41.19 -17.40
N VAL A 177 -11.64 40.32 -17.06
CA VAL A 177 -10.43 40.67 -16.32
C VAL A 177 -9.54 41.56 -17.21
N PRO A 178 -8.89 42.61 -16.68
CA PRO A 178 -8.07 43.52 -17.48
C PRO A 178 -6.97 42.81 -18.28
N ASN A 179 -6.83 43.18 -19.56
CA ASN A 179 -5.89 42.60 -20.52
C ASN A 179 -4.40 42.68 -20.11
N GLU A 180 -4.06 43.40 -19.03
CA GLU A 180 -2.69 43.49 -18.51
C GLU A 180 -2.18 42.21 -17.83
N VAL A 181 -3.06 41.35 -17.29
CA VAL A 181 -2.61 40.09 -16.67
C VAL A 181 -2.36 38.99 -17.72
N MET A 182 -3.06 39.01 -18.85
CA MET A 182 -2.80 38.09 -19.97
C MET A 182 -1.57 38.45 -20.81
N LEU A 183 -1.13 39.72 -20.81
CA LEU A 183 0.06 40.17 -21.53
C LEU A 183 1.39 39.81 -20.82
N SER A 184 1.34 39.29 -19.58
CA SER A 184 2.53 38.74 -18.91
C SER A 184 2.95 37.36 -19.44
N SER A 185 2.14 36.73 -20.30
CA SER A 185 2.46 35.47 -20.99
C SER A 185 2.89 35.66 -22.46
N SER A 186 3.09 36.91 -22.89
CA SER A 186 3.71 37.25 -24.18
C SER A 186 5.09 37.88 -24.02
N ILE A 187 5.88 37.44 -23.03
CA ILE A 187 7.33 37.59 -23.12
C ILE A 187 7.80 36.69 -24.24
N ASP A 188 8.38 37.32 -25.27
CA ASP A 188 8.95 36.74 -26.48
C ASP A 188 9.35 35.27 -26.29
N LYS A 189 8.56 34.37 -26.88
CA LYS A 189 8.83 32.92 -26.88
C LYS A 189 10.25 32.63 -27.38
N ASP A 190 10.77 33.48 -28.27
CA ASP A 190 12.13 33.40 -28.80
C ASP A 190 13.21 33.76 -27.76
N SER A 191 12.93 34.68 -26.83
CA SER A 191 13.84 35.02 -25.71
C SER A 191 13.83 33.94 -24.62
N ALA A 192 12.67 33.35 -24.34
CA ALA A 192 12.54 32.24 -23.41
C ALA A 192 13.21 30.96 -23.94
N LEU A 193 13.08 30.68 -25.24
CA LEU A 193 13.77 29.56 -25.90
C LEU A 193 15.29 29.76 -25.92
N ALA A 194 15.78 30.98 -26.20
CA ALA A 194 17.21 31.28 -26.15
C ALA A 194 17.79 31.14 -24.71
N LYS A 195 17.05 31.56 -23.68
CA LYS A 195 17.45 31.35 -22.27
C LYS A 195 17.45 29.88 -21.88
N LEU A 196 16.50 29.10 -22.38
CA LEU A 196 16.44 27.66 -22.17
C LEU A 196 17.61 26.96 -22.86
N GLU A 197 17.97 27.35 -24.07
CA GLU A 197 19.12 26.81 -24.81
C GLU A 197 20.47 27.13 -24.14
N ILE A 198 20.60 28.32 -23.55
CA ILE A 198 21.76 28.68 -22.73
C ILE A 198 21.82 27.82 -21.45
N LEU A 199 20.67 27.55 -20.83
CA LEU A 199 20.61 26.70 -19.62
C LEU A 199 20.90 25.23 -19.94
N THR A 200 20.37 24.69 -21.04
CA THR A 200 20.64 23.32 -21.47
C THR A 200 22.09 23.15 -21.88
N SER A 201 22.68 24.08 -22.63
CA SER A 201 24.11 24.04 -22.97
C SER A 201 25.02 24.16 -21.73
N HIS A 202 24.61 24.94 -20.71
CA HIS A 202 25.32 24.99 -19.43
C HIS A 202 25.22 23.65 -18.69
N LEU A 203 24.04 23.02 -18.68
CA LEU A 203 23.82 21.70 -18.08
C LEU A 203 24.61 20.62 -18.82
N GLU A 204 24.62 20.62 -20.15
CA GLU A 204 25.41 19.68 -20.95
C GLU A 204 26.90 19.85 -20.66
N LYS A 205 27.39 21.10 -20.53
CA LYS A 205 28.78 21.39 -20.19
C LYS A 205 29.13 20.94 -18.76
N SER A 206 28.22 21.10 -17.80
CA SER A 206 28.43 20.64 -16.42
C SER A 206 28.42 19.12 -16.34
N VAL A 207 27.47 18.46 -17.00
CA VAL A 207 27.39 16.98 -17.11
C VAL A 207 28.62 16.42 -17.80
N PHE A 208 29.10 17.05 -18.88
CA PHE A 208 30.31 16.61 -19.56
C PHE A 208 31.56 16.76 -18.69
N ARG A 209 31.67 17.86 -17.92
CA ARG A 209 32.75 18.06 -16.95
C ARG A 209 32.69 17.01 -15.84
N ALA A 210 31.53 16.76 -15.26
CA ALA A 210 31.32 15.74 -14.24
C ALA A 210 31.69 14.35 -14.77
N LYS A 211 31.23 14.00 -15.97
CA LYS A 211 31.57 12.73 -16.63
C LYS A 211 33.07 12.58 -16.89
N LYS A 212 33.77 13.66 -17.23
CA LYS A 212 35.23 13.65 -17.40
C LYS A 212 35.97 13.47 -16.07
N ILE A 213 35.47 14.07 -14.99
CA ILE A 213 36.01 13.91 -13.63
C ILE A 213 35.81 12.46 -13.17
N LEU A 214 34.59 11.93 -13.27
CA LEU A 214 34.27 10.54 -12.94
C LEU A 214 35.15 9.55 -13.70
N LYS A 215 35.36 9.75 -15.01
CA LYS A 215 36.27 8.90 -15.80
C LYS A 215 37.72 8.97 -15.35
N ARG A 216 38.19 10.12 -14.82
CA ARG A 216 39.54 10.20 -14.24
C ARG A 216 39.61 9.48 -12.92
N GLU A 217 38.63 9.68 -12.03
CA GLU A 217 38.57 9.01 -10.73
C GLU A 217 38.45 7.50 -10.88
N GLN A 218 37.62 7.03 -11.82
CA GLN A 218 37.49 5.60 -12.10
C GLN A 218 38.80 4.99 -12.61
N LYS A 219 39.57 5.73 -13.44
CA LYS A 219 40.90 5.31 -13.88
C LYS A 219 41.89 5.27 -12.72
N LEU A 220 41.93 6.31 -11.88
CA LEU A 220 42.75 6.30 -10.67
C LEU A 220 42.37 5.15 -9.73
N LEU A 221 41.09 4.84 -9.58
CA LEU A 221 40.60 3.72 -8.79
C LEU A 221 41.02 2.38 -9.40
N SER A 222 40.94 2.22 -10.73
CA SER A 222 41.42 0.99 -11.39
C SER A 222 42.94 0.85 -11.30
N ASP A 223 43.69 1.95 -11.40
CA ASP A 223 45.15 1.97 -11.29
C ASP A 223 45.57 1.61 -9.86
N LEU A 224 44.92 2.18 -8.83
CA LEU A 224 45.14 1.82 -7.43
C LEU A 224 44.76 0.36 -7.13
N LYS A 225 43.68 -0.14 -7.72
CA LYS A 225 43.30 -1.57 -7.60
C LYS A 225 44.29 -2.50 -8.30
N ALA A 226 44.94 -2.05 -9.37
CA ALA A 226 45.97 -2.81 -10.06
C ALA A 226 47.31 -2.78 -9.31
N GLU A 227 47.63 -1.66 -8.66
CA GLU A 227 48.84 -1.50 -7.83
C GLU A 227 48.73 -2.23 -6.48
N LEU A 228 47.52 -2.41 -5.93
CA LEU A 228 47.26 -3.10 -4.67
C LEU A 228 46.32 -4.30 -4.89
N PRO A 229 46.82 -5.48 -5.29
CA PRO A 229 46.02 -6.69 -5.21
C PRO A 229 45.61 -6.91 -3.74
N ILE A 230 44.32 -7.13 -3.52
CA ILE A 230 43.59 -7.20 -2.24
C ILE A 230 44.10 -8.31 -1.28
N SER A 231 45.22 -8.96 -1.57
CA SER A 231 45.71 -10.15 -0.88
C SER A 231 46.67 -9.92 0.29
N SER A 232 47.00 -8.68 0.68
CA SER A 232 47.92 -8.47 1.82
C SER A 232 47.74 -7.17 2.59
N PHE A 233 46.51 -6.78 2.91
CA PHE A 233 46.30 -5.75 3.93
C PHE A 233 46.38 -6.42 5.31
N SER A 234 47.42 -6.07 6.08
CA SER A 234 47.50 -6.40 7.50
C SER A 234 46.22 -5.94 8.19
N GLN A 235 45.59 -6.81 8.98
CA GLN A 235 44.31 -6.54 9.64
C GLN A 235 44.34 -5.25 10.50
N ASN A 236 45.53 -4.85 10.94
CA ASN A 236 45.78 -3.59 11.66
C ASN A 236 45.70 -2.34 10.76
N ALA A 237 46.08 -2.45 9.49
CA ALA A 237 45.94 -1.36 8.52
C ALA A 237 44.45 -1.17 8.14
N HIS A 238 43.68 -2.27 8.09
CA HIS A 238 42.24 -2.21 7.86
C HIS A 238 41.49 -1.57 9.05
N SER A 239 41.83 -1.95 10.29
CA SER A 239 41.24 -1.30 11.47
C SER A 239 41.63 0.17 11.57
N SER A 240 42.88 0.52 11.25
CA SER A 240 43.34 1.91 11.23
C SER A 240 42.65 2.73 10.12
N ALA A 241 42.47 2.17 8.93
CA ALA A 241 41.72 2.83 7.86
C ALA A 241 40.23 3.00 8.21
N LEU A 242 39.61 2.02 8.87
CA LEU A 242 38.25 2.16 9.39
C LEU A 242 38.15 3.22 10.48
N GLU A 243 39.15 3.33 11.34
CA GLU A 243 39.21 4.36 12.37
C GLU A 243 39.39 5.76 11.76
N VAL A 244 40.24 5.90 10.74
CA VAL A 244 40.42 7.16 10.01
C VAL A 244 39.15 7.56 9.26
N THR A 245 38.52 6.63 8.53
CA THR A 245 37.25 6.91 7.83
C THR A 245 36.11 7.23 8.79
N ARG A 246 36.06 6.56 9.96
CA ARG A 246 35.12 6.90 11.03
C ARG A 246 35.36 8.33 11.54
N ASN A 247 36.61 8.70 11.81
CA ASN A 247 36.95 10.03 12.30
C ASN A 247 36.69 11.12 11.26
N GLU A 248 36.93 10.83 9.97
CA GLU A 248 36.64 11.76 8.87
C GLU A 248 35.13 11.93 8.66
N LEU A 249 34.34 10.86 8.75
CA LEU A 249 32.88 10.95 8.72
C LEU A 249 32.34 11.73 9.93
N ILE A 250 32.87 11.51 11.12
CA ILE A 250 32.51 12.29 12.31
C ILE A 250 32.86 13.76 12.07
N SER A 251 34.08 14.08 11.61
CA SER A 251 34.49 15.45 11.30
C SER A 251 33.63 16.08 10.21
N TRP A 252 33.21 15.31 9.20
CA TRP A 252 32.33 15.80 8.14
C TRP A 252 30.93 16.09 8.68
N ILE A 253 30.36 15.18 9.48
CA ILE A 253 29.07 15.37 10.15
C ILE A 253 29.12 16.57 11.10
N GLU A 254 30.20 16.70 11.87
CA GLU A 254 30.42 17.86 12.75
C GLU A 254 30.56 19.16 11.95
N SER A 255 31.28 19.17 10.83
CA SER A 255 31.37 20.36 9.97
C SER A 255 30.03 20.71 9.32
N GLU A 256 29.26 19.71 8.89
CA GLU A 256 27.96 19.92 8.27
C GLU A 256 26.94 20.41 9.31
N LEU A 257 26.98 19.86 10.54
CA LEU A 257 26.13 20.32 11.65
C LEU A 257 26.44 21.77 12.04
N VAL A 258 27.73 22.14 12.15
CA VAL A 258 28.16 23.53 12.38
C VAL A 258 27.70 24.45 11.24
N GLN A 259 27.69 23.95 10.01
CA GLN A 259 27.24 24.70 8.85
C GLN A 259 25.71 24.86 8.81
N THR A 260 24.95 23.93 9.39
CA THR A 260 23.48 24.05 9.53
C THR A 260 23.03 24.92 10.71
N ASP A 261 23.83 25.03 11.78
CA ASP A 261 23.57 25.94 12.91
C ASP A 261 23.92 27.40 12.56
N CYS A 262 24.74 27.62 11.53
CA CYS A 262 25.01 28.93 10.94
C CYS A 262 24.22 29.14 9.64
N ALA A 263 22.89 29.14 9.72
CA ALA A 263 22.08 29.69 8.65
C ALA A 263 22.31 31.22 8.53
N PRO A 264 22.49 31.76 7.31
CA PRO A 264 22.78 33.18 7.10
C PRO A 264 21.50 34.01 7.28
N ASN A 265 21.39 34.71 8.40
CA ASN A 265 20.47 35.84 8.52
C ASN A 265 21.22 37.12 8.14
N ASP A 266 20.56 37.92 7.30
CA ASP A 266 21.02 39.15 6.70
C ASP A 266 21.58 40.19 7.70
N VAL A 267 22.68 40.80 7.27
CA VAL A 267 23.13 42.18 7.48
C VAL A 267 22.41 42.97 8.59
N THR A 268 23.08 43.19 9.73
CA THR A 268 23.04 44.49 10.44
C THR A 268 24.32 44.68 11.27
N GLU A 269 24.74 45.93 11.33
CA GLU A 269 26.01 46.49 11.75
C GLU A 269 26.44 46.24 13.21
N ALA A 270 27.74 46.45 13.40
CA ALA A 270 28.52 46.50 14.63
C ALA A 270 27.81 46.93 15.93
N THR A 271 28.04 46.17 17.00
CA THR A 271 28.54 46.68 18.29
C THR A 271 29.12 45.54 19.14
N PRO A 272 30.27 45.73 19.82
CA PRO A 272 30.89 44.71 20.64
C PRO A 272 30.26 44.73 22.04
N CYS A 273 29.81 43.58 22.53
CA CYS A 273 29.42 43.44 23.92
C CYS A 273 30.26 42.33 24.55
N ASP A 274 31.28 42.76 25.28
CA ASP A 274 31.99 41.94 26.25
C ASP A 274 31.03 41.46 27.33
N THR A 275 30.81 40.15 27.41
CA THR A 275 30.37 39.51 28.65
C THR A 275 31.01 38.13 28.78
N ASN A 276 32.10 38.10 29.55
CA ASN A 276 32.48 37.04 30.50
C ASN A 276 32.00 35.62 30.17
N TYR A 277 32.80 34.88 29.39
CA TYR A 277 32.84 33.42 29.54
C TYR A 277 33.54 33.10 30.84
N GLN A 278 32.72 32.99 31.88
CA GLN A 278 33.06 32.35 33.12
C GLN A 278 33.46 30.91 32.78
N THR A 279 34.75 30.60 32.92
CA THR A 279 35.31 29.26 32.92
C THR A 279 34.67 28.44 34.04
N GLN A 280 33.46 27.93 33.81
CA GLN A 280 32.88 26.90 34.65
C GLN A 280 33.56 25.59 34.30
N VAL A 281 34.53 25.27 35.15
CA VAL A 281 35.05 23.94 35.49
C VAL A 281 34.14 22.84 34.94
N ILE A 282 34.61 22.16 33.90
CA ILE A 282 34.03 20.91 33.41
C ILE A 282 33.94 19.97 34.63
N PRO A 283 32.74 19.61 35.12
CA PRO A 283 32.64 18.68 36.22
C PRO A 283 33.22 17.35 35.75
N ASP A 284 34.19 16.84 36.51
CA ASP A 284 34.96 15.64 36.23
C ASP A 284 34.03 14.46 35.88
N VAL A 285 33.87 14.24 34.56
CA VAL A 285 32.97 13.25 33.97
C VAL A 285 33.31 11.85 34.48
N ASN A 286 34.57 11.61 34.82
CA ASN A 286 35.04 10.33 35.36
C ASN A 286 34.46 10.07 36.75
N SER A 287 34.37 11.08 37.61
CA SER A 287 33.74 10.95 38.94
C SER A 287 32.24 10.64 38.83
N SER A 288 31.56 11.20 37.83
CA SER A 288 30.15 10.92 37.54
C SER A 288 29.95 9.49 37.03
N ILE A 289 30.81 9.02 36.14
CA ILE A 289 30.80 7.63 35.63
C ILE A 289 31.08 6.63 36.76
N GLU A 290 32.01 6.91 37.67
CA GLU A 290 32.26 6.06 38.83
C GLU A 290 31.06 6.02 39.78
N SER A 291 30.39 7.16 39.99
CA SER A 291 29.16 7.23 40.81
C SER A 291 28.02 6.43 40.17
N LEU A 292 27.88 6.51 38.84
CA LEU A 292 26.89 5.77 38.07
C LEU A 292 27.19 4.27 38.05
N GLY A 293 28.46 3.88 37.94
CA GLY A 293 28.89 2.49 38.07
C GLY A 293 28.56 1.89 39.43
N LYS A 294 28.77 2.65 40.52
CA LYS A 294 28.39 2.25 41.89
C LYS A 294 26.87 2.17 42.08
N LEU A 295 26.09 3.00 41.40
CA LEU A 295 24.63 2.93 41.43
C LEU A 295 24.14 1.69 40.67
N TYR A 296 24.74 1.41 39.52
CA TYR A 296 24.38 0.27 38.68
C TYR A 296 24.77 -1.07 39.33
N SER A 297 25.90 -1.15 40.03
CA SER A 297 26.25 -2.35 40.81
C SER A 297 25.23 -2.63 41.91
N LYS A 298 24.82 -1.61 42.66
CA LYS A 298 23.74 -1.74 43.67
C LYS A 298 22.42 -2.20 43.07
N TYR A 299 22.04 -1.67 41.90
CA TYR A 299 20.84 -2.10 41.19
C TYR A 299 20.93 -3.58 40.75
N VAL A 300 22.07 -3.99 40.21
CA VAL A 300 22.31 -5.39 39.82
C VAL A 300 22.26 -6.32 41.02
N ASP A 301 22.84 -5.93 42.15
CA ASP A 301 22.84 -6.76 43.36
C ASP A 301 21.44 -6.85 43.98
N ALA A 302 20.67 -5.76 44.00
CA ALA A 302 19.26 -5.79 44.38
C ALA A 302 18.43 -6.72 43.47
N ARG A 303 18.71 -6.71 42.16
CA ARG A 303 18.04 -7.60 41.20
C ARG A 303 18.44 -9.07 41.37
N LYS A 304 19.70 -9.34 41.71
CA LYS A 304 20.17 -10.70 42.05
C LYS A 304 19.47 -11.19 43.32
N LEU A 305 19.35 -10.37 44.35
CA LEU A 305 18.63 -10.72 45.58
C LEU A 305 17.15 -11.03 45.30
N LEU A 306 16.50 -10.22 44.46
CA LEU A 306 15.11 -10.46 44.05
C LEU A 306 14.98 -11.78 43.27
N LEU A 307 15.94 -12.08 42.38
CA LEU A 307 15.97 -13.37 41.67
C LEU A 307 16.24 -14.56 42.58
N VAL A 308 17.03 -14.41 43.65
CA VAL A 308 17.24 -15.47 44.65
C VAL A 308 15.95 -15.69 45.44
N LEU A 309 15.31 -14.63 45.92
CA LEU A 309 14.02 -14.73 46.64
C LEU A 309 12.92 -15.33 45.74
N ALA A 310 12.85 -14.93 44.48
CA ALA A 310 11.91 -15.49 43.52
C ALA A 310 12.22 -16.96 43.18
N LYS A 311 13.48 -17.39 43.26
CA LYS A 311 13.86 -18.81 43.09
C LYS A 311 13.52 -19.64 44.32
N ASP A 312 13.73 -19.09 45.52
CA ASP A 312 13.39 -19.76 46.78
C ASP A 312 11.87 -19.91 46.94
N GLU A 313 11.07 -18.96 46.43
CA GLU A 313 9.59 -19.05 46.37
C GLU A 313 9.10 -20.11 45.37
N ILE A 314 9.90 -20.46 44.36
CA ILE A 314 9.61 -21.54 43.39
C ILE A 314 10.07 -22.92 43.89
N MET A 315 10.92 -22.98 44.93
CA MET A 315 11.50 -24.23 45.47
C MET A 315 10.92 -24.69 46.82
N SER A 316 9.82 -24.11 47.32
CA SER A 316 9.07 -24.71 48.44
C SER A 316 7.96 -25.64 47.90
N PRO A 317 8.11 -26.97 47.97
CA PRO A 317 7.02 -27.87 47.71
C PRO A 317 6.12 -27.90 48.96
N ILE A 318 4.85 -27.63 48.73
CA ILE A 318 3.74 -27.82 49.67
C ILE A 318 3.78 -29.24 50.23
N ALA A 319 4.07 -29.37 51.53
CA ALA A 319 3.76 -30.57 52.30
C ALA A 319 3.65 -30.25 53.81
N GLY A 320 2.44 -30.46 54.35
CA GLY A 320 2.27 -31.10 55.66
C GLY A 320 2.26 -30.20 56.89
N ASN A 321 1.05 -30.02 57.43
CA ASN A 321 0.74 -29.55 58.77
C ASN A 321 1.63 -30.19 59.86
N SER A 322 2.08 -29.40 60.84
CA SER A 322 2.12 -29.80 62.25
C SER A 322 2.12 -28.58 63.15
N ASP A 323 1.26 -28.68 64.15
CA ASP A 323 1.00 -27.81 65.28
C ASP A 323 2.31 -27.55 66.05
N ASP A 324 2.58 -26.30 66.40
CA ASP A 324 3.25 -25.96 67.67
C ASP A 324 3.03 -24.48 67.98
N GLN A 325 2.33 -24.25 69.09
CA GLN A 325 2.23 -22.95 69.74
C GLN A 325 3.59 -22.56 70.32
N GLU A 326 4.08 -21.36 69.99
CA GLU A 326 4.79 -20.56 70.98
C GLU A 326 4.49 -19.06 70.81
N LYS A 327 4.16 -18.45 71.95
CA LYS A 327 3.80 -17.05 72.15
C LYS A 327 4.98 -16.12 71.81
N ILE A 328 4.74 -15.04 71.08
CA ILE A 328 5.22 -13.66 71.39
C ILE A 328 4.26 -12.65 70.72
N LYS A 329 3.76 -11.67 71.49
CA LYS A 329 3.17 -10.39 71.02
C LYS A 329 4.21 -9.27 71.27
N PRO A 330 4.02 -8.03 70.78
CA PRO A 330 3.66 -7.59 69.43
C PRO A 330 4.71 -6.58 68.91
N VAL A 331 4.89 -6.46 67.59
CA VAL A 331 5.51 -5.26 67.00
C VAL A 331 4.60 -4.79 65.88
N ASP A 332 3.78 -3.81 66.22
CA ASP A 332 3.07 -2.97 65.25
C ASP A 332 4.08 -2.31 64.30
N GLN A 333 3.63 -2.07 63.07
CA GLN A 333 4.30 -1.35 61.97
C GLN A 333 4.92 -2.22 60.85
N LEU A 334 4.11 -3.03 60.16
CA LEU A 334 4.35 -3.35 58.74
C LEU A 334 3.11 -3.85 57.96
N ALA A 335 1.90 -3.55 58.45
CA ALA A 335 0.64 -4.03 57.86
C ALA A 335 -0.02 -3.05 56.87
N THR A 336 0.74 -2.19 56.18
CA THR A 336 0.18 -1.27 55.16
C THR A 336 0.44 -1.71 53.71
N ASN A 337 1.27 -2.73 53.47
CA ASN A 337 1.65 -3.13 52.11
C ASN A 337 1.00 -4.44 51.63
N SER A 338 0.20 -5.13 52.47
CA SER A 338 -0.47 -6.39 52.09
C SER A 338 -1.75 -6.16 51.26
N ASN A 339 -2.39 -5.00 51.40
CA ASN A 339 -3.65 -4.72 50.71
C ASN A 339 -3.49 -4.39 49.21
N THR A 340 -2.29 -3.99 48.75
CA THR A 340 -2.03 -3.75 47.32
C THR A 340 -1.83 -5.05 46.54
N LEU A 341 -1.26 -6.08 47.18
CA LEU A 341 -1.07 -7.39 46.55
C LEU A 341 -2.41 -8.09 46.30
N GLY A 342 -3.35 -8.01 47.26
CA GLY A 342 -4.71 -8.54 47.12
C GLY A 342 -5.53 -7.84 46.03
N VAL A 343 -5.24 -6.58 45.73
CA VAL A 343 -5.86 -5.84 44.61
C VAL A 343 -5.25 -6.29 43.28
N ILE A 344 -3.95 -6.57 43.20
CA ILE A 344 -3.26 -6.90 41.93
C ILE A 344 -3.42 -8.39 41.53
N GLN A 345 -3.57 -9.29 42.51
CA GLN A 345 -3.69 -10.74 42.31
C GLN A 345 -4.72 -11.18 41.25
N PRO A 346 -5.98 -10.69 41.22
CA PRO A 346 -6.95 -11.09 40.19
C PRO A 346 -6.61 -10.55 38.79
N TYR A 347 -5.78 -9.50 38.68
CA TYR A 347 -5.38 -8.96 37.39
C TYR A 347 -4.18 -9.70 36.79
N LEU A 348 -3.38 -10.40 37.61
CA LEU A 348 -2.27 -11.22 37.11
C LEU A 348 -2.78 -12.43 36.31
N SER A 349 -3.88 -13.07 36.74
CA SER A 349 -4.47 -14.18 35.99
C SER A 349 -5.03 -13.73 34.63
N GLU A 350 -5.69 -12.57 34.60
CA GLU A 350 -6.22 -11.97 33.36
C GLU A 350 -5.08 -11.53 32.43
N LEU A 351 -3.99 -10.97 32.97
CA LEU A 351 -2.82 -10.57 32.17
C LEU A 351 -2.06 -11.79 31.62
N ILE A 352 -1.96 -12.88 32.39
CA ILE A 352 -1.38 -14.15 31.94
C ILE A 352 -2.22 -14.72 30.79
N SER A 353 -3.56 -14.74 30.94
CA SER A 353 -4.50 -15.18 29.90
C SER A 353 -4.38 -14.32 28.63
N LEU A 354 -4.33 -13.00 28.77
CA LEU A 354 -4.14 -12.07 27.65
C LEU A 354 -2.79 -12.32 26.96
N SER A 355 -1.72 -12.51 27.72
CA SER A 355 -0.41 -12.84 27.13
C SER A 355 -0.44 -14.19 26.39
N GLY A 356 -1.21 -15.16 26.90
CA GLY A 356 -1.46 -16.44 26.24
C GLY A 356 -2.17 -16.25 24.90
N SER A 357 -3.24 -15.45 24.87
CA SER A 357 -3.95 -15.13 23.62
C SER A 357 -3.07 -14.35 22.63
N GLN A 358 -2.21 -13.45 23.11
CA GLN A 358 -1.28 -12.69 22.26
C GLN A 358 -0.24 -13.62 21.64
N LYS A 359 0.32 -14.56 22.42
CA LYS A 359 1.25 -15.56 21.89
C LYS A 359 0.59 -16.45 20.85
N ALA A 360 -0.62 -16.95 21.10
CA ALA A 360 -1.37 -17.74 20.14
C ALA A 360 -1.65 -16.95 18.85
N PHE A 361 -2.04 -15.67 18.97
CA PHE A 361 -2.26 -14.79 17.83
C PHE A 361 -0.98 -14.54 17.02
N ILE A 362 0.16 -14.31 17.69
CA ILE A 362 1.46 -14.15 17.04
C ILE A 362 1.84 -15.44 16.31
N GLN A 363 1.67 -16.61 16.93
CA GLN A 363 1.94 -17.90 16.30
C GLN A 363 1.06 -18.12 15.06
N LEU A 364 -0.24 -17.83 15.15
CA LEU A 364 -1.16 -17.92 14.01
C LEU A 364 -0.73 -16.97 12.89
N LYS A 365 -0.36 -15.73 13.23
CA LYS A 365 0.12 -14.75 12.25
C LYS A 365 1.38 -15.23 11.54
N VAL A 366 2.34 -15.80 12.28
CA VAL A 366 3.55 -16.37 11.71
C VAL A 366 3.22 -17.55 10.80
N HIS A 367 2.36 -18.48 11.25
CA HIS A 367 1.93 -19.62 10.45
C HIS A 367 1.26 -19.19 9.13
N LEU A 368 0.32 -18.23 9.20
CA LEU A 368 -0.33 -17.68 8.01
C LEU A 368 0.65 -16.99 7.07
N ALA A 369 1.59 -16.21 7.61
CA ALA A 369 2.63 -15.58 6.80
C ALA A 369 3.48 -16.63 6.09
N THR A 370 3.96 -17.65 6.80
CA THR A 370 4.78 -18.73 6.22
C THR A 370 4.01 -19.58 5.21
N SER A 371 2.72 -19.81 5.45
CA SER A 371 1.89 -20.55 4.50
C SER A 371 1.64 -19.75 3.22
N LEU A 372 1.45 -18.42 3.35
CA LEU A 372 1.25 -17.54 2.20
C LEU A 372 2.52 -17.44 1.37
N THR A 373 3.69 -17.24 1.99
CA THR A 373 4.97 -17.21 1.26
C THR A 373 5.23 -18.55 0.57
N LYS A 374 4.95 -19.68 1.25
CA LYS A 374 5.09 -21.00 0.63
C LYS A 374 4.19 -21.16 -0.60
N GLU A 375 2.95 -20.70 -0.54
CA GLU A 375 1.99 -20.77 -1.65
C GLU A 375 2.39 -19.87 -2.83
N VAL A 376 2.94 -18.68 -2.53
CA VAL A 376 3.40 -17.76 -3.57
C VAL A 376 4.68 -18.27 -4.23
N GLU A 377 5.62 -18.82 -3.46
CA GLU A 377 6.80 -19.52 -3.98
C GLU A 377 6.41 -20.72 -4.86
N SER A 378 5.46 -21.57 -4.44
CA SER A 378 5.01 -22.69 -5.27
C SER A 378 4.31 -22.21 -6.54
N SER A 379 3.46 -21.18 -6.44
CA SER A 379 2.81 -20.61 -7.63
C SER A 379 3.82 -20.01 -8.61
N ASN A 380 4.88 -19.36 -8.12
CA ASN A 380 5.95 -18.84 -8.96
C ASN A 380 6.73 -19.98 -9.65
N GLN A 381 7.02 -21.08 -8.95
CA GLN A 381 7.66 -22.26 -9.54
C GLN A 381 6.78 -22.89 -10.64
N ASP A 382 5.47 -22.93 -10.43
CA ASP A 382 4.52 -23.39 -11.46
C ASP A 382 4.52 -22.45 -12.67
N PHE A 383 4.58 -21.13 -12.48
CA PHE A 383 4.74 -20.17 -13.57
C PHE A 383 6.05 -20.32 -14.33
N ASP A 384 7.17 -20.57 -13.62
CA ASP A 384 8.47 -20.84 -14.24
C ASP A 384 8.42 -22.12 -15.07
N ARG A 385 7.77 -23.17 -14.57
CA ARG A 385 7.58 -24.41 -15.31
C ARG A 385 6.70 -24.20 -16.54
N LEU A 386 5.57 -23.52 -16.40
CA LEU A 386 4.70 -23.16 -17.53
C LEU A 386 5.45 -22.31 -18.55
N ALA A 387 6.32 -21.40 -18.11
CA ALA A 387 7.14 -20.59 -18.99
C ALA A 387 8.13 -21.46 -19.79
N GLN A 388 8.77 -22.44 -19.15
CA GLN A 388 9.66 -23.41 -19.80
C GLN A 388 8.93 -24.32 -20.79
N GLU A 389 7.69 -24.72 -20.48
CA GLU A 389 6.84 -25.53 -21.37
C GLU A 389 6.25 -24.70 -22.52
N SER A 390 6.19 -23.37 -22.39
CA SER A 390 5.61 -22.51 -23.41
C SER A 390 6.57 -22.30 -24.60
N HIS A 391 6.12 -22.67 -25.79
CA HIS A 391 6.84 -22.33 -27.02
C HIS A 391 6.68 -20.86 -27.41
N LEU A 392 5.64 -20.18 -26.90
CA LEU A 392 5.30 -18.80 -27.21
C LEU A 392 6.31 -17.79 -26.62
N LEU A 393 6.76 -18.01 -25.38
CA LEU A 393 7.77 -17.15 -24.75
C LEU A 393 9.15 -17.33 -25.39
N ALA A 394 9.46 -18.55 -25.84
CA ALA A 394 10.71 -18.84 -26.55
C ALA A 394 10.74 -18.21 -27.95
N SER A 395 9.61 -18.19 -28.68
CA SER A 395 9.51 -17.57 -30.00
C SER A 395 9.44 -16.05 -29.95
N HIS A 396 8.94 -15.48 -28.85
CA HIS A 396 8.81 -14.03 -28.66
C HIS A 396 9.39 -13.55 -27.32
N PRO A 397 10.72 -13.57 -27.17
CA PRO A 397 11.36 -13.03 -25.98
C PRO A 397 11.12 -11.51 -25.89
N ILE A 398 10.80 -11.02 -24.69
CA ILE A 398 10.81 -9.57 -24.43
C ILE A 398 12.23 -9.05 -24.72
N PRO A 399 12.39 -8.01 -25.55
CA PRO A 399 13.67 -7.30 -25.69
C PRO A 399 14.02 -6.67 -24.34
N THR A 400 14.91 -7.31 -23.59
CA THR A 400 15.39 -6.80 -22.31
C THR A 400 16.37 -5.65 -22.56
N PHE A 401 15.87 -4.47 -22.96
CA PHE A 401 16.65 -3.23 -22.97
C PHE A 401 17.01 -2.75 -21.54
N ASP A 402 16.48 -3.40 -20.52
CA ASP A 402 16.65 -3.02 -19.12
C ASP A 402 17.88 -3.62 -18.42
N SER A 403 18.49 -4.69 -18.95
CA SER A 403 19.61 -5.35 -18.24
C SER A 403 20.93 -4.56 -18.34
N GLU A 404 21.16 -3.85 -19.45
CA GLU A 404 22.39 -3.08 -19.63
C GLU A 404 22.28 -1.63 -19.13
N ARG A 405 21.10 -0.99 -19.21
CA ARG A 405 20.89 0.35 -18.61
C ARG A 405 20.80 0.30 -17.08
N LYS A 406 20.19 -0.72 -16.48
CA LYS A 406 20.12 -0.84 -15.00
C LYS A 406 21.47 -1.18 -14.34
N LYS A 407 22.50 -1.56 -15.09
CA LYS A 407 23.88 -1.65 -14.55
C LYS A 407 24.57 -0.27 -14.48
N ALA A 408 24.10 0.72 -15.23
CA ALA A 408 24.60 2.09 -15.17
C ALA A 408 23.89 2.93 -14.10
N ASP A 409 22.60 2.65 -13.82
CA ASP A 409 21.79 3.41 -12.84
C ASP A 409 21.70 2.74 -11.45
N ARG A 410 22.34 1.59 -11.22
CA ARG A 410 22.41 0.94 -9.90
C ARG A 410 23.55 1.52 -9.06
N TRP A 411 23.55 2.83 -8.87
CA TRP A 411 24.30 3.48 -7.80
C TRP A 411 23.31 4.37 -7.03
N ILE A 412 22.95 3.88 -5.84
CA ILE A 412 22.32 4.62 -4.73
C ILE A 412 20.79 4.84 -4.87
N SER A 413 20.03 3.79 -4.54
CA SER A 413 18.73 3.97 -3.87
C SER A 413 18.74 3.07 -2.63
N PHE A 414 19.02 3.67 -1.48
CA PHE A 414 19.10 3.02 -0.16
C PHE A 414 17.72 2.53 0.35
N ALA A 415 16.64 2.75 -0.41
CA ALA A 415 15.29 2.36 -0.03
C ALA A 415 14.88 0.95 -0.51
N GLU A 416 15.75 0.22 -1.22
CA GLU A 416 15.43 -1.08 -1.84
C GLU A 416 16.13 -2.27 -1.16
N GLU A 417 16.79 -2.05 -0.01
CA GLU A 417 17.44 -3.11 0.78
C GLU A 417 16.55 -3.72 1.87
N THR A 418 15.25 -3.41 1.87
CA THR A 418 14.27 -4.35 2.45
C THR A 418 13.84 -5.31 1.36
N PRO A 419 13.99 -6.63 1.51
CA PRO A 419 13.49 -7.59 0.55
C PRO A 419 11.96 -7.49 0.54
N SER A 420 11.43 -6.66 -0.35
CA SER A 420 10.05 -6.75 -0.83
C SER A 420 9.98 -7.96 -1.75
N LEU A 421 10.23 -9.12 -1.14
CA LEU A 421 10.13 -10.45 -1.72
C LEU A 421 8.69 -10.63 -2.27
N GLU A 422 8.57 -11.32 -3.40
CA GLU A 422 7.36 -11.95 -3.94
C GLU A 422 6.32 -11.14 -4.72
N LYS A 423 6.04 -9.86 -4.44
CA LYS A 423 4.91 -9.19 -5.16
C LYS A 423 5.18 -8.87 -6.64
N GLN A 424 6.42 -8.97 -7.10
CA GLN A 424 6.79 -8.61 -8.47
C GLN A 424 6.93 -9.79 -9.43
N ASP A 425 7.07 -11.04 -8.94
CA ASP A 425 7.40 -12.15 -9.84
C ASP A 425 6.19 -12.59 -10.66
N SER A 426 5.01 -12.81 -10.08
CA SER A 426 3.81 -13.18 -10.84
C SER A 426 3.36 -12.10 -11.83
N SER A 427 3.43 -10.81 -11.44
CA SER A 427 3.14 -9.68 -12.35
C SER A 427 4.14 -9.60 -13.49
N ARG A 428 5.42 -9.91 -13.23
CA ARG A 428 6.46 -9.94 -14.25
C ARG A 428 6.25 -11.09 -15.24
N HIS A 429 5.90 -12.28 -14.76
CA HIS A 429 5.51 -13.40 -15.62
C HIS A 429 4.32 -13.02 -16.49
N ALA A 430 3.24 -12.50 -15.90
CA ALA A 430 2.07 -12.07 -16.67
C ALA A 430 2.42 -11.05 -17.77
N LYS A 431 3.30 -10.08 -17.49
CA LYS A 431 3.78 -9.11 -18.49
C LYS A 431 4.55 -9.78 -19.64
N GLN A 432 5.37 -10.80 -19.35
CA GLN A 432 6.08 -11.58 -20.36
C GLN A 432 5.12 -12.29 -21.31
N TRP A 433 4.11 -12.96 -20.76
CA TRP A 433 3.10 -13.66 -21.55
C TRP A 433 2.25 -12.69 -22.38
N ILE A 434 1.85 -11.55 -21.82
CA ILE A 434 1.09 -10.53 -22.56
C ILE A 434 1.90 -10.00 -23.73
N TYR A 435 3.18 -9.68 -23.52
CA TYR A 435 4.03 -9.21 -24.61
C TYR A 435 4.19 -10.27 -25.69
N ALA A 436 4.50 -11.51 -25.31
CA ALA A 436 4.69 -12.61 -26.26
C ALA A 436 3.43 -12.88 -27.09
N ALA A 437 2.25 -12.83 -26.45
CA ALA A 437 0.96 -12.94 -27.13
C ALA A 437 0.70 -11.77 -28.10
N GLN A 438 0.98 -10.53 -27.68
CA GLN A 438 0.83 -9.35 -28.53
C GLN A 438 1.79 -9.38 -29.73
N SER A 439 3.03 -9.82 -29.54
CA SER A 439 3.98 -9.96 -30.64
C SER A 439 3.59 -11.07 -31.62
N ALA A 440 3.08 -12.20 -31.13
CA ALA A 440 2.58 -13.27 -32.00
C ALA A 440 1.39 -12.78 -32.84
N ASP A 441 0.41 -12.13 -32.19
CA ASP A 441 -0.75 -11.53 -32.86
C ASP A 441 -0.34 -10.49 -33.92
N ASN A 442 0.66 -9.65 -33.62
CA ASN A 442 1.17 -8.69 -34.59
C ASN A 442 1.85 -9.37 -35.79
N ILE A 443 2.64 -10.42 -35.56
CA ILE A 443 3.30 -11.18 -36.63
C ILE A 443 2.26 -11.90 -37.50
N ASP A 444 1.27 -12.53 -36.90
CA ASP A 444 0.18 -13.19 -37.63
C ASP A 444 -0.60 -12.18 -38.48
N ARG A 445 -0.91 -10.99 -37.92
CA ARG A 445 -1.52 -9.90 -38.67
C ARG A 445 -0.64 -9.45 -39.84
N GLU A 446 0.67 -9.31 -39.64
CA GLU A 446 1.60 -8.92 -40.69
C GLU A 446 1.62 -9.95 -41.83
N VAL A 447 1.67 -11.25 -41.49
CA VAL A 447 1.61 -12.34 -42.49
C VAL A 447 0.30 -12.31 -43.27
N VAL A 448 -0.83 -12.09 -42.61
CA VAL A 448 -2.13 -11.95 -43.28
C VAL A 448 -2.14 -10.74 -44.21
N LEU A 449 -1.62 -9.59 -43.78
CA LEU A 449 -1.52 -8.39 -44.62
C LEU A 449 -0.63 -8.62 -45.84
N GLN A 450 0.53 -9.25 -45.67
CA GLN A 450 1.42 -9.60 -46.79
C GLN A 450 0.74 -10.56 -47.77
N ASN A 451 -0.04 -11.53 -47.28
CA ASN A 451 -0.78 -12.45 -48.16
C ASN A 451 -1.92 -11.74 -48.89
N LEU A 452 -2.63 -10.81 -48.23
CA LEU A 452 -3.64 -9.98 -48.88
C LEU A 452 -3.03 -9.08 -49.97
N GLU A 453 -1.84 -8.53 -49.73
CA GLU A 453 -1.12 -7.76 -50.74
C GLU A 453 -0.74 -8.61 -51.96
N LYS A 454 -0.20 -9.82 -51.73
CA LYS A 454 0.09 -10.79 -52.81
C LYS A 454 -1.18 -11.14 -53.61
N VAL A 455 -2.30 -11.39 -52.93
CA VAL A 455 -3.59 -11.66 -53.58
C VAL A 455 -4.05 -10.45 -54.40
N ASN A 456 -3.94 -9.23 -53.86
CA ASN A 456 -4.30 -8.02 -54.60
C ASN A 456 -3.42 -7.80 -55.83
N LEU A 457 -2.11 -8.04 -55.73
CA LEU A 457 -1.18 -7.94 -56.86
C LEU A 457 -1.53 -8.94 -57.97
N SER A 458 -1.76 -10.21 -57.61
CA SER A 458 -2.18 -11.25 -58.55
C SER A 458 -3.55 -10.96 -59.17
N LEU A 459 -4.50 -10.43 -58.39
CA LEU A 459 -5.81 -10.01 -58.90
C LEU A 459 -5.68 -8.83 -59.89
N ALA A 460 -4.83 -7.85 -59.58
CA ALA A 460 -4.55 -6.73 -60.48
C ALA A 460 -3.86 -7.21 -61.78
N GLU A 461 -3.00 -8.23 -61.69
CA GLU A 461 -2.40 -8.87 -62.86
C GLU A 461 -3.44 -9.61 -63.72
N ILE A 462 -4.34 -10.38 -63.09
CA ILE A 462 -5.47 -11.03 -63.77
C ILE A 462 -6.36 -9.99 -64.44
N GLN A 463 -6.72 -8.91 -63.76
CA GLN A 463 -7.51 -7.81 -64.33
C GLN A 463 -6.81 -7.18 -65.54
N ARG A 464 -5.50 -6.91 -65.46
CA ARG A 464 -4.73 -6.44 -66.62
C ARG A 464 -4.79 -7.45 -67.77
N ASN A 465 -4.64 -8.74 -67.49
CA ASN A 465 -4.71 -9.77 -68.53
C ASN A 465 -6.11 -9.88 -69.15
N ILE A 466 -7.18 -9.74 -68.36
CA ILE A 466 -8.56 -9.68 -68.87
C ILE A 466 -8.75 -8.45 -69.75
N THR A 467 -8.29 -7.27 -69.35
CA THR A 467 -8.39 -6.07 -70.20
C THR A 467 -7.61 -6.20 -71.51
N LYS A 468 -6.44 -6.85 -71.50
CA LYS A 468 -5.70 -7.19 -72.72
C LYS A 468 -6.48 -8.15 -73.62
N LEU A 469 -7.12 -9.17 -73.04
CA LEU A 469 -7.98 -10.09 -73.79
C LEU A 469 -9.20 -9.36 -74.37
N ASP A 470 -9.88 -8.51 -73.60
CA ASP A 470 -11.01 -7.70 -74.09
C ASP A 470 -10.60 -6.80 -75.28
N LEU A 471 -9.37 -6.27 -75.24
CA LEU A 471 -8.79 -5.50 -76.35
C LEU A 471 -8.52 -6.39 -77.58
N LEU A 472 -7.97 -7.60 -77.40
CA LEU A 472 -7.79 -8.58 -78.48
C LEU A 472 -9.12 -9.06 -79.06
N PHE A 473 -10.18 -9.13 -78.25
CA PHE A 473 -11.54 -9.46 -78.69
C PHE A 473 -12.30 -8.26 -79.30
N GLY A 474 -11.63 -7.10 -79.48
CA GLY A 474 -12.18 -5.94 -80.18
C GLY A 474 -13.28 -5.19 -79.42
N LYS A 475 -13.34 -5.34 -78.10
CA LYS A 475 -14.37 -4.72 -77.24
C LYS A 475 -13.88 -3.35 -76.73
N ASN A 476 -13.51 -2.44 -77.63
CA ASN A 476 -13.15 -1.08 -77.25
C ASN A 476 -14.39 -0.31 -76.78
N LYS A 477 -14.33 0.24 -75.56
CA LYS A 477 -15.40 1.06 -74.93
C LYS A 477 -15.62 2.44 -75.60
N GLY A 478 -15.16 2.62 -76.84
CA GLY A 478 -15.17 3.91 -77.52
C GLY A 478 -16.00 3.97 -78.80
N ASP A 479 -16.54 2.86 -79.31
CA ASP A 479 -17.20 2.86 -80.61
C ASP A 479 -18.66 2.40 -80.51
N GLN A 480 -19.55 3.34 -80.20
CA GLN A 480 -20.90 3.30 -80.74
C GLN A 480 -20.83 3.63 -82.24
N GLY A 481 -20.26 2.71 -83.00
CA GLY A 481 -20.06 2.84 -84.43
C GLY A 481 -20.24 1.46 -85.05
N SER A 482 -21.27 1.31 -85.86
CA SER A 482 -21.73 0.06 -86.45
C SER A 482 -20.62 -0.72 -87.18
N TYR A 483 -20.04 -1.72 -86.54
CA TYR A 483 -19.36 -2.80 -87.27
C TYR A 483 -19.77 -4.15 -86.69
N ARG A 484 -20.42 -4.94 -87.56
CA ARG A 484 -20.73 -6.35 -87.37
C ARG A 484 -19.52 -7.05 -86.73
N ARG A 485 -19.68 -7.56 -85.51
CA ARG A 485 -18.83 -8.65 -85.01
C ARG A 485 -19.02 -9.85 -85.95
N ARG A 486 -18.20 -9.96 -86.99
CA ARG A 486 -17.86 -11.28 -87.53
C ARG A 486 -16.86 -11.85 -86.55
N SER A 487 -17.34 -12.70 -85.65
CA SER A 487 -16.48 -13.53 -84.82
C SER A 487 -15.54 -14.32 -85.74
N VAL A 488 -14.27 -14.45 -85.35
CA VAL A 488 -13.29 -15.32 -86.05
C VAL A 488 -13.85 -16.75 -86.20
N TRP A 489 -14.71 -17.17 -85.27
CA TRP A 489 -15.49 -18.39 -85.32
C TRP A 489 -16.44 -18.49 -86.53
N ASN A 490 -17.03 -17.38 -87.01
CA ASN A 490 -17.84 -17.41 -88.23
C ASN A 490 -16.98 -17.63 -89.48
N TYR A 491 -15.74 -17.14 -89.50
CA TYR A 491 -14.79 -17.42 -90.58
C TYR A 491 -14.37 -18.90 -90.58
N PHE A 492 -14.21 -19.48 -89.39
CA PHE A 492 -13.90 -20.90 -89.25
C PHE A 492 -15.10 -21.77 -89.65
N ILE A 493 -16.32 -21.39 -89.25
CA ILE A 493 -17.55 -22.08 -89.63
C ILE A 493 -17.80 -21.98 -91.15
N GLU A 494 -17.65 -20.79 -91.74
CA GLU A 494 -17.76 -20.60 -93.20
C GLU A 494 -16.70 -21.42 -93.95
N ASN A 495 -15.44 -21.48 -93.48
CA ASN A 495 -14.43 -22.35 -94.09
C ASN A 495 -14.76 -23.83 -93.91
N THR A 496 -15.22 -24.28 -92.74
CA THR A 496 -15.61 -25.68 -92.56
C THR A 496 -16.81 -26.06 -93.42
N ASN A 497 -17.74 -25.14 -93.67
CA ASN A 497 -18.86 -25.37 -94.58
C ASN A 497 -18.41 -25.36 -96.04
N TYR A 498 -17.42 -24.54 -96.41
CA TYR A 498 -16.79 -24.56 -97.73
C TYR A 498 -16.09 -25.90 -97.99
N PHE A 499 -15.26 -26.38 -97.05
CA PHE A 499 -14.63 -27.69 -97.14
C PHE A 499 -15.64 -28.84 -97.13
N LYS A 500 -16.74 -28.71 -96.39
CA LYS A 500 -17.81 -29.72 -96.39
C LYS A 500 -18.57 -29.75 -97.73
N ALA A 501 -18.77 -28.61 -98.37
CA ALA A 501 -19.37 -28.54 -99.71
C ALA A 501 -18.43 -29.13 -100.79
N GLU A 502 -17.14 -28.84 -100.71
CA GLU A 502 -16.12 -29.34 -101.66
C GLU A 502 -15.90 -30.86 -101.55
N ILE A 503 -16.16 -31.45 -100.38
CA ILE A 503 -16.15 -32.91 -100.17
C ILE A 503 -17.46 -33.56 -100.65
N CYS A 504 -18.60 -32.87 -100.58
CA CYS A 504 -19.88 -33.40 -101.06
C CYS A 504 -20.06 -33.33 -102.58
N ASP A 505 -19.32 -32.46 -103.29
CA ASP A 505 -19.34 -32.38 -104.76
C ASP A 505 -18.36 -33.37 -105.44
N ASN A 506 -17.58 -34.15 -104.67
CA ASN A 506 -16.60 -35.13 -105.16
C ASN A 506 -16.93 -36.59 -104.81
N VAL A 507 -18.18 -36.89 -104.45
CA VAL A 507 -18.75 -38.25 -104.29
C VAL A 507 -19.97 -38.36 -105.18
#